data_AF-A0A2R4WM54-F1
#
_entry.id   AF-A0A2R4WM54-F1
#
_cell.length_a   1.000
_cell.length_b   1.000
_cell.length_c   1.000
_cell.angle_alpha   90.00
_cell.angle_beta   90.00
_cell.angle_gamma   90.00
#
_symmetry.space_group_name_H-M   'P 1'
#
loop_
_entity.id
_entity.type
_entity.pdbx_description
1 polymer ?
#
loop_
_entity_poly.entity_id
_entity_poly.type
_entity_poly.pdbx_seq_one_letter_code
_entity_poly.pdbx_strand_id
1 'polypeptide(L)'
;MLTFVDMKAFALFSLLFGIGLAIQFERLVSTPRRAALLVRRLLVLLGLGLIHLVLIWNGDILTEYAVAGLIVLPFLFGRAWLPALGCALFLGLYLVQPFLPPLVTFPSRTWLLHYVAAADRVYSTGGFLEILRFRVEETAGILPLHAFVLPRTLGLFLLGVVAWRSGLVQRAGNRQRTLGSAAFLATGAGTALTLATATRNYSGWPSLGWVQTVAAPVGTILLALGPVVA
;
A
#
# COMPACT_ATOMS: atom_id res chain seq x y z
N MET A 1 8.91 -8.53 -16.26
CA MET A 1 7.70 -7.83 -16.77
C MET A 1 6.65 -7.66 -15.66
N LEU A 2 6.35 -8.69 -14.86
CA LEU A 2 5.43 -8.64 -13.70
C LEU A 2 5.84 -7.63 -12.60
N THR A 3 7.13 -7.51 -12.29
CA THR A 3 7.67 -6.57 -11.28
C THR A 3 7.37 -5.08 -11.55
N PHE A 4 7.02 -4.71 -12.79
CA PHE A 4 6.70 -3.33 -13.16
C PHE A 4 5.20 -2.99 -13.07
N VAL A 5 4.30 -3.92 -12.75
CA VAL A 5 2.86 -3.66 -12.70
C VAL A 5 2.32 -3.77 -11.26
N ASP A 6 2.72 -4.82 -10.54
CA ASP A 6 2.04 -5.23 -9.29
C ASP A 6 2.15 -4.20 -8.16
N MET A 7 3.35 -3.71 -7.85
CA MET A 7 3.53 -2.75 -6.75
C MET A 7 2.99 -1.34 -7.06
N LYS A 8 2.83 -1.01 -8.34
CA LYS A 8 2.36 0.30 -8.81
C LYS A 8 0.85 0.43 -8.65
N ALA A 9 0.13 -0.64 -8.98
CA ALA A 9 -1.31 -0.71 -8.82
C ALA A 9 -1.70 -0.50 -7.36
N PHE A 10 -1.03 -1.17 -6.41
CA PHE A 10 -1.34 -1.01 -4.99
C PHE A 10 -1.15 0.43 -4.48
N ALA A 11 -0.06 1.09 -4.87
CA ALA A 11 0.16 2.45 -4.43
C ALA A 11 -0.84 3.44 -5.07
N LEU A 12 -1.21 3.22 -6.33
CA LEU A 12 -2.26 3.99 -7.02
C LEU A 12 -3.62 3.80 -6.33
N PHE A 13 -4.03 2.55 -6.12
CA PHE A 13 -5.29 2.23 -5.43
C PHE A 13 -5.31 2.81 -4.01
N SER A 14 -4.17 2.81 -3.30
CA SER A 14 -4.10 3.38 -1.96
C SER A 14 -4.35 4.89 -1.99
N LEU A 15 -3.74 5.60 -2.93
CA LEU A 15 -3.97 7.04 -3.09
C LEU A 15 -5.43 7.33 -3.45
N LEU A 16 -5.99 6.60 -4.42
CA LEU A 16 -7.38 6.76 -4.86
C LEU A 16 -8.38 6.44 -3.75
N PHE A 17 -8.10 5.45 -2.91
CA PHE A 17 -8.92 5.15 -1.74
C PHE A 17 -8.90 6.33 -0.76
N GLY A 18 -7.74 6.92 -0.49
CA GLY A 18 -7.61 8.13 0.32
C GLY A 18 -8.43 9.31 -0.21
N ILE A 19 -8.38 9.55 -1.52
CA ILE A 19 -9.22 10.56 -2.21
C ILE A 19 -10.71 10.22 -2.01
N GLY A 20 -11.10 8.97 -2.27
CA GLY A 20 -12.48 8.51 -2.12
C GLY A 20 -13.01 8.65 -0.68
N LEU A 21 -12.15 8.41 0.32
CA LEU A 21 -12.50 8.60 1.73
C LEU A 21 -12.72 10.08 2.05
N ALA A 22 -11.88 10.98 1.53
CA ALA A 22 -12.04 12.42 1.69
C ALA A 22 -13.33 12.93 1.03
N ILE A 23 -13.64 12.48 -0.19
CA ILE A 23 -14.89 12.79 -0.90
C ILE A 23 -16.11 12.38 -0.06
N GLN A 24 -16.12 11.14 0.45
CA GLN A 24 -17.22 10.64 1.28
C GLN A 24 -17.36 11.44 2.57
N PHE A 25 -16.26 11.83 3.19
CA PHE A 25 -16.25 12.63 4.42
C PHE A 25 -16.84 14.02 4.21
N GLU A 26 -16.54 14.68 3.10
CA GLU A 26 -17.08 16.00 2.77
C GLU A 26 -18.56 15.93 2.38
N ARG A 27 -18.98 14.92 1.60
CA ARG A 27 -20.38 14.71 1.24
C ARG A 27 -21.30 14.52 2.45
N LEU A 28 -20.76 13.98 3.54
CA LEU A 28 -21.50 13.73 4.77
C LEU A 28 -21.40 14.88 5.80
N VAL A 29 -20.87 16.05 5.44
CA VAL A 29 -20.62 17.15 6.41
C VAL A 29 -21.87 17.60 7.17
N SER A 30 -23.04 17.57 6.53
CA SER A 30 -24.33 17.90 7.13
C SER A 30 -25.00 16.75 7.89
N THR A 31 -24.39 15.55 7.89
CA THR A 31 -24.95 14.35 8.52
C THR A 31 -24.46 14.22 9.97
N PRO A 32 -25.34 14.29 10.99
CA PRO A 32 -24.93 14.22 12.40
C PRO A 32 -24.16 12.94 12.78
N ARG A 33 -24.41 11.83 12.06
CA ARG A 33 -23.78 10.52 12.28
C ARG A 33 -22.67 10.19 11.27
N ARG A 34 -22.08 11.19 10.61
CA ARG A 34 -21.03 10.99 9.58
C ARG A 34 -19.94 10.01 9.99
N ALA A 35 -19.37 10.18 11.19
CA ALA A 35 -18.27 9.33 11.67
C ALA A 35 -18.71 7.86 11.75
N ALA A 36 -19.87 7.60 12.36
CA ALA A 36 -20.42 6.25 12.49
C ALA A 36 -20.70 5.60 11.12
N LEU A 37 -21.18 6.37 10.14
CA LEU A 37 -21.41 5.86 8.78
C LEU A 37 -20.10 5.46 8.08
N LEU A 38 -19.06 6.27 8.20
CA LEU A 38 -17.75 5.96 7.62
C LEU A 38 -17.10 4.76 8.32
N VAL A 39 -17.14 4.70 9.65
CA VAL A 39 -16.68 3.53 10.42
C VAL A 39 -17.46 2.29 9.99
N ARG A 40 -18.79 2.34 9.90
CA ARG A 40 -19.60 1.19 9.45
C ARG A 40 -19.20 0.72 8.05
N ARG A 41 -18.97 1.63 7.11
CA ARG A 41 -18.51 1.27 5.75
C ARG A 41 -17.16 0.57 5.79
N LEU A 42 -16.21 1.08 6.59
CA LEU A 42 -14.90 0.47 6.74
C LEU A 42 -14.97 -0.89 7.46
N LEU A 43 -15.87 -1.07 8.43
CA LEU A 43 -16.10 -2.35 9.09
C LEU A 43 -16.76 -3.38 8.16
N VAL A 44 -17.67 -2.96 7.28
CA VAL A 44 -18.21 -3.83 6.23
C VAL A 44 -17.11 -4.24 5.26
N LEU A 45 -16.25 -3.30 4.83
CA LEU A 45 -15.08 -3.61 4.01
C LEU A 45 -14.12 -4.58 4.71
N LEU A 46 -13.90 -4.39 6.03
CA LEU A 46 -13.09 -5.30 6.83
C LEU A 46 -13.69 -6.71 6.85
N GLY A 47 -15.00 -6.83 7.07
CA GLY A 47 -15.68 -8.13 7.03
C GLY A 47 -15.54 -8.82 5.67
N LEU A 48 -15.73 -8.09 4.57
CA LEU A 48 -15.51 -8.62 3.22
C LEU A 48 -14.06 -9.00 2.97
N GLY A 49 -13.12 -8.19 3.45
CA GLY A 49 -11.69 -8.47 3.36
C GLY A 49 -11.30 -9.73 4.12
N LEU A 50 -11.78 -9.92 5.35
CA LEU A 50 -11.50 -11.12 6.14
C LEU A 50 -12.07 -12.39 5.49
N ILE A 51 -13.29 -12.30 4.93
CA ILE A 51 -13.89 -13.41 4.17
C ILE A 51 -13.04 -13.72 2.93
N HIS A 52 -12.61 -12.69 2.19
CA HIS A 52 -11.76 -12.85 1.02
C HIS A 52 -10.38 -13.43 1.39
N LEU A 53 -9.75 -12.94 2.45
CA LEU A 53 -8.46 -13.38 2.96
C LEU A 53 -8.48 -14.89 3.25
N VAL A 54 -9.51 -15.33 3.97
CA VAL A 54 -9.64 -16.73 4.40
C VAL A 54 -10.09 -17.64 3.26
N LEU A 55 -11.11 -17.25 2.49
CA LEU A 55 -11.74 -18.14 1.50
C LEU A 55 -11.13 -18.03 0.09
N ILE A 56 -10.56 -16.90 -0.29
CA ILE A 56 -10.23 -16.60 -1.70
C ILE A 56 -8.73 -16.47 -1.91
N TRP A 57 -8.04 -15.59 -1.18
CA TRP A 57 -6.61 -15.35 -1.36
C TRP A 57 -5.98 -14.53 -0.22
N ASN A 58 -4.81 -14.98 0.24
CA ASN A 58 -4.04 -14.34 1.29
C ASN A 58 -3.37 -12.99 0.92
N GLY A 59 -3.36 -12.60 -0.37
CA GLY A 59 -2.86 -11.30 -0.83
C GLY A 59 -3.90 -10.17 -0.77
N ASP A 60 -4.81 -10.20 0.20
CA ASP A 60 -5.98 -9.31 0.25
C ASP A 60 -5.63 -7.85 0.61
N ILE A 61 -6.02 -6.92 -0.28
CA ILE A 61 -5.91 -5.49 -0.01
C ILE A 61 -7.10 -4.91 0.75
N LEU A 62 -8.25 -5.59 0.75
CA LEU A 62 -9.48 -5.06 1.35
C LEU A 62 -9.32 -4.92 2.86
N THR A 63 -8.77 -5.94 3.52
CA THR A 63 -8.46 -5.95 4.95
C THR A 63 -7.47 -4.85 5.29
N GLU A 64 -6.36 -4.74 4.55
CA GLU A 64 -5.35 -3.71 4.76
C GLU A 64 -5.96 -2.30 4.58
N TYR A 65 -6.77 -2.09 3.56
CA TYR A 65 -7.40 -0.80 3.26
C TYR A 65 -8.47 -0.43 4.27
N ALA A 66 -9.23 -1.40 4.78
CA ALA A 66 -10.20 -1.18 5.84
C ALA A 66 -9.49 -0.73 7.14
N VAL A 67 -8.43 -1.43 7.54
CA VAL A 67 -7.62 -1.07 8.72
C VAL A 67 -6.95 0.29 8.52
N ALA A 68 -6.29 0.51 7.39
CA ALA A 68 -5.67 1.80 7.06
C ALA A 68 -6.70 2.94 7.04
N GLY A 69 -7.87 2.70 6.47
CA GLY A 69 -8.96 3.67 6.43
C GLY A 69 -9.48 4.03 7.83
N LEU A 70 -9.59 3.06 8.74
CA LEU A 70 -9.97 3.31 10.14
C LEU A 70 -8.91 4.16 10.87
N ILE A 71 -7.62 3.90 10.63
CA ILE A 71 -6.50 4.68 11.19
C ILE A 71 -6.46 6.10 10.62
N VAL A 72 -6.74 6.26 9.32
CA VAL A 72 -6.72 7.56 8.62
C VAL A 72 -7.94 8.41 8.97
N LEU A 73 -9.09 7.80 9.27
CA LEU A 73 -10.35 8.50 9.49
C LEU A 73 -10.27 9.66 10.50
N PRO A 74 -9.63 9.52 11.69
CA PRO A 74 -9.42 10.64 12.63
C PRO A 74 -8.69 11.85 12.03
N PHE A 75 -7.75 11.65 11.11
CA PHE A 75 -7.01 12.75 10.47
C PHE A 75 -7.93 13.66 9.64
N LEU A 76 -9.05 13.14 9.16
CA LEU A 76 -10.03 13.94 8.40
C LEU A 76 -10.82 14.89 9.32
N PHE A 77 -10.95 14.59 10.61
CA PHE A 77 -11.59 15.50 11.57
C PHE A 77 -10.63 16.57 12.11
N GLY A 78 -9.32 16.38 11.90
CA GLY A 78 -8.28 17.29 12.36
C GLY A 78 -8.10 18.55 11.49
N ARG A 79 -7.19 19.42 11.92
CA ARG A 79 -6.71 20.58 11.15
C ARG A 79 -6.17 20.15 9.79
N ALA A 80 -6.26 21.04 8.80
CA ALA A 80 -5.84 20.77 7.42
C ALA A 80 -4.38 20.31 7.26
N TRP A 81 -3.50 20.68 8.20
CA TRP A 81 -2.09 20.27 8.17
C TRP A 81 -1.85 18.85 8.73
N LEU A 82 -2.77 18.29 9.54
CA LEU A 82 -2.58 16.98 10.17
C LEU A 82 -2.44 15.84 9.14
N PRO A 83 -3.25 15.78 8.06
CA PRO A 83 -3.03 14.80 7.00
C PRO A 83 -1.65 14.91 6.33
N ALA A 84 -1.15 16.14 6.14
CA ALA A 84 0.18 16.34 5.54
C ALA A 84 1.30 15.88 6.49
N LEU A 85 1.20 16.19 7.78
CA LEU A 85 2.17 15.68 8.77
C LEU A 85 2.12 14.14 8.84
N GLY A 86 0.92 13.56 8.93
CA GLY A 86 0.75 12.11 8.97
C GLY A 86 1.30 11.44 7.70
N CYS A 87 1.04 12.02 6.53
CA CYS A 87 1.62 11.56 5.26
C CYS A 87 3.15 11.53 5.32
N ALA A 88 3.78 12.63 5.74
CA ALA A 88 5.23 12.72 5.85
C ALA A 88 5.78 11.71 6.87
N LEU A 89 5.12 11.56 8.02
CA LEU A 89 5.49 10.62 9.07
C LEU A 89 5.44 9.16 8.59
N PHE A 90 4.32 8.73 8.00
CA PHE A 90 4.16 7.33 7.61
C PHE A 90 5.00 6.94 6.40
N LEU A 91 5.15 7.84 5.41
CA LEU A 91 6.09 7.61 4.31
C LEU A 91 7.54 7.64 4.79
N GLY A 92 7.90 8.55 5.70
CA GLY A 92 9.21 8.57 6.35
C GLY A 92 9.49 7.26 7.09
N LEU A 93 8.53 6.78 7.87
CA LEU A 93 8.62 5.48 8.57
C LEU A 93 8.81 4.33 7.59
N TYR A 94 8.07 4.30 6.48
CA TYR A 94 8.22 3.28 5.43
C TYR A 94 9.64 3.26 4.82
N LEU A 95 10.28 4.43 4.68
CA LEU A 95 11.65 4.53 4.16
C LEU A 95 12.72 4.18 5.20
N VAL A 96 12.46 4.44 6.49
CA VAL A 96 13.43 4.25 7.58
C VAL A 96 13.34 2.84 8.17
N GLN A 97 12.17 2.20 8.18
CA GLN A 97 11.97 0.87 8.79
C GLN A 97 12.93 -0.24 8.34
N PRO A 98 13.50 -0.28 7.11
CA PRO A 98 14.47 -1.32 6.76
C PRO A 98 15.77 -1.24 7.55
N PHE A 99 16.05 -0.10 8.19
CA PHE A 99 17.20 0.13 9.05
C PHE A 99 16.90 -0.07 10.54
N LEU A 100 15.64 -0.35 10.88
CA LEU A 100 15.20 -0.58 12.25
C LEU A 100 15.04 -2.08 12.51
N PRO A 101 15.15 -2.54 13.76
CA PRO A 101 14.71 -3.87 14.13
C PRO A 101 13.24 -4.07 13.71
N PRO A 102 12.88 -5.21 13.09
CA PRO A 102 11.53 -5.41 12.61
C PRO A 102 10.55 -5.48 13.78
N LEU A 103 9.44 -4.75 13.66
CA LEU A 103 8.36 -4.76 14.67
C LEU A 103 7.72 -6.14 14.83
N VAL A 104 7.66 -6.90 13.73
CA VAL A 104 7.19 -8.27 13.69
C VAL A 104 8.28 -9.12 13.06
N THR A 105 8.66 -10.21 13.72
CA THR A 105 9.73 -11.09 13.26
C THR A 105 9.35 -11.73 11.93
N PHE A 106 10.22 -11.57 10.93
CA PHE A 106 10.05 -12.25 9.65
C PHE A 106 10.32 -13.76 9.79
N PRO A 107 9.61 -14.61 9.04
CA PRO A 107 9.87 -16.05 9.04
C PRO A 107 11.31 -16.36 8.62
N SER A 108 11.89 -17.41 9.21
CA SER A 108 13.23 -17.85 8.86
C SER A 108 13.30 -18.38 7.43
N ARG A 109 14.50 -18.41 6.85
CA ARG A 109 14.72 -19.02 5.52
C ARG A 109 14.29 -20.48 5.47
N THR A 110 14.52 -21.23 6.55
CA THR A 110 14.09 -22.63 6.65
C THR A 110 12.57 -22.73 6.63
N TRP A 111 11.87 -21.87 7.39
CA TRP A 111 10.41 -21.80 7.37
C TRP A 111 9.90 -21.50 5.95
N LEU A 112 10.50 -20.52 5.25
CA LEU A 112 10.11 -20.17 3.88
C LEU A 112 10.26 -21.35 2.90
N LEU A 113 11.35 -22.12 2.99
CA LEU A 113 11.57 -23.29 2.14
C LEU A 113 10.53 -24.39 2.41
N HIS A 114 10.23 -24.66 3.69
CA HIS A 114 9.18 -25.60 4.07
C HIS A 114 7.79 -25.14 3.62
N TYR A 115 7.51 -23.85 3.78
CA TYR A 115 6.27 -23.24 3.34
C TYR A 115 6.08 -23.34 1.83
N VAL A 116 7.09 -23.02 1.02
CA VAL A 116 7.01 -23.12 -0.46
C VAL A 116 6.75 -24.56 -0.89
N ALA A 117 7.46 -25.54 -0.30
CA ALA A 117 7.25 -26.96 -0.61
C ALA A 117 5.86 -27.48 -0.17
N ALA A 118 5.34 -26.99 0.96
CA ALA A 118 3.99 -27.30 1.42
C ALA A 118 2.92 -26.65 0.54
N ALA A 119 3.09 -25.38 0.18
CA ALA A 119 2.20 -24.64 -0.71
C ALA A 119 2.10 -25.31 -2.08
N ASP A 120 3.22 -25.71 -2.68
CA ASP A 120 3.25 -26.39 -3.98
C ASP A 120 2.43 -27.69 -3.95
N ARG A 121 2.57 -28.47 -2.88
CA ARG A 121 1.78 -29.71 -2.69
C ARG A 121 0.29 -29.44 -2.44
N VAL A 122 -0.02 -28.59 -1.47
CA VAL A 122 -1.40 -28.36 -1.01
C VAL A 122 -2.22 -27.65 -2.07
N TYR A 123 -1.65 -26.65 -2.76
CA TYR A 123 -2.38 -25.95 -3.83
C TYR A 123 -2.50 -26.76 -5.11
N SER A 124 -1.60 -27.72 -5.38
CA SER A 124 -1.70 -28.57 -6.58
C SER A 124 -2.60 -29.80 -6.40
N THR A 125 -2.67 -30.36 -5.19
CA THR A 125 -3.34 -31.66 -4.96
C THR A 125 -4.33 -31.68 -3.80
N GLY A 126 -4.34 -30.66 -2.94
CA GLY A 126 -5.16 -30.61 -1.74
C GLY A 126 -6.64 -30.38 -2.00
N GLY A 127 -7.48 -30.91 -1.11
CA GLY A 127 -8.92 -30.62 -1.09
C GLY A 127 -9.23 -29.22 -0.56
N PHE A 128 -10.46 -28.73 -0.77
CA PHE A 128 -10.88 -27.39 -0.33
C PHE A 128 -10.58 -27.11 1.15
N LEU A 129 -10.89 -28.05 2.05
CA LEU A 129 -10.69 -27.87 3.48
C LEU A 129 -9.21 -27.86 3.88
N GLU A 130 -8.37 -28.62 3.15
CA GLU A 130 -6.92 -28.65 3.36
C GLU A 130 -6.29 -27.33 2.92
N ILE A 131 -6.69 -26.81 1.76
CA ILE A 131 -6.30 -25.49 1.27
C ILE A 131 -6.75 -24.39 2.25
N LEU A 132 -7.98 -24.46 2.73
CA LEU A 132 -8.53 -23.48 3.68
C LEU A 132 -7.73 -23.45 4.98
N ARG A 133 -7.43 -24.63 5.55
CA ARG A 133 -6.61 -24.74 6.76
C ARG A 133 -5.21 -24.19 6.53
N PHE A 134 -4.58 -24.58 5.42
CA PHE A 134 -3.25 -24.10 5.05
C PHE A 134 -3.20 -22.58 4.94
N ARG A 135 -4.24 -21.95 4.37
CA ARG A 135 -4.34 -20.49 4.27
C ARG A 135 -4.45 -19.80 5.62
N VAL A 136 -5.25 -20.32 6.54
CA VAL A 136 -5.39 -19.75 7.88
C VAL A 136 -4.06 -19.80 8.63
N GLU A 137 -3.31 -20.90 8.49
CA GLU A 137 -1.97 -21.04 9.09
C GLU A 137 -0.94 -20.10 8.42
N GLU A 138 -1.05 -19.91 7.09
CA GLU A 138 -0.23 -19.00 6.30
C GLU A 138 -0.41 -17.53 6.70
N THR A 139 -1.61 -17.11 7.12
CA THR A 139 -1.92 -15.71 7.48
C THR A 139 -0.95 -15.14 8.53
N ALA A 140 -0.53 -15.95 9.51
CA ALA A 140 0.44 -15.52 10.51
C ALA A 140 1.84 -15.29 9.91
N GLY A 141 2.25 -16.10 8.93
CA GLY A 141 3.54 -16.00 8.25
C GLY A 141 3.66 -14.77 7.33
N ILE A 142 2.54 -14.29 6.80
CA ILE A 142 2.48 -13.09 5.94
C ILE A 142 2.23 -11.80 6.71
N LEU A 143 1.82 -11.87 7.98
CA LEU A 143 1.58 -10.69 8.84
C LEU A 143 2.75 -9.69 8.88
N PRO A 144 4.03 -10.12 8.96
CA PRO A 144 5.16 -9.18 8.91
C PRO A 144 5.23 -8.37 7.63
N LEU A 145 4.81 -8.93 6.48
CA LEU A 145 4.76 -8.22 5.21
C LEU A 145 3.68 -7.13 5.23
N HIS A 146 2.48 -7.43 5.74
CA HIS A 146 1.43 -6.43 5.91
C HIS A 146 1.86 -5.32 6.88
N ALA A 147 2.49 -5.68 8.01
CA ALA A 147 3.01 -4.70 8.96
C ALA A 147 4.06 -3.77 8.31
N PHE A 148 4.93 -4.33 7.46
CA PHE A 148 5.94 -3.57 6.73
C PHE A 148 5.34 -2.65 5.66
N VAL A 149 4.27 -3.06 4.98
CA VAL A 149 3.65 -2.27 3.89
C VAL A 149 2.65 -1.23 4.42
N LEU A 150 2.04 -1.46 5.57
CA LEU A 150 1.00 -0.60 6.14
C LEU A 150 1.41 0.89 6.25
N PRO A 151 2.63 1.28 6.69
CA PRO A 151 3.04 2.68 6.71
C PRO A 151 3.00 3.35 5.32
N ARG A 152 3.38 2.63 4.26
CA ARG A 152 3.23 3.12 2.89
C ARG A 152 1.76 3.38 2.57
N THR A 153 0.89 2.42 2.86
CA THR A 153 -0.55 2.50 2.59
C THR A 153 -1.20 3.68 3.34
N LEU A 154 -0.88 3.86 4.62
CA LEU A 154 -1.33 5.01 5.43
C LEU A 154 -0.83 6.34 4.84
N GLY A 155 0.45 6.41 4.48
CA GLY A 155 1.05 7.59 3.88
C GLY A 155 0.37 7.98 2.56
N LEU A 156 0.10 7.00 1.69
CA LEU A 156 -0.58 7.22 0.41
C LEU A 156 -2.06 7.56 0.58
N PHE A 157 -2.78 6.96 1.53
CA PHE A 157 -4.16 7.36 1.84
C PHE A 157 -4.21 8.84 2.25
N LEU A 158 -3.30 9.25 3.15
CA LEU A 158 -3.22 10.65 3.61
C LEU A 158 -2.77 11.59 2.49
N LEU A 159 -1.86 11.17 1.63
CA LEU A 159 -1.49 11.92 0.44
C LEU A 159 -2.71 12.14 -0.46
N GLY A 160 -3.58 11.14 -0.61
CA GLY A 160 -4.84 11.25 -1.35
C GLY A 160 -5.79 12.26 -0.70
N VAL A 161 -5.90 12.24 0.63
CA VAL A 161 -6.68 13.24 1.39
C VAL A 161 -6.13 14.66 1.17
N VAL A 162 -4.81 14.83 1.20
CA VAL A 162 -4.14 16.13 0.95
C VAL A 162 -4.36 16.59 -0.50
N ALA A 163 -4.24 15.69 -1.47
CA ALA A 163 -4.48 15.97 -2.88
C ALA A 163 -5.93 16.43 -3.12
N TRP A 164 -6.89 15.78 -2.48
CA TRP A 164 -8.29 16.18 -2.55
C TRP A 164 -8.53 17.56 -1.91
N ARG A 165 -8.05 17.79 -0.69
CA ARG A 165 -8.27 19.04 0.06
C ARG A 165 -7.56 20.26 -0.52
N SER A 166 -6.45 20.05 -1.22
CA SER A 166 -5.71 21.13 -1.89
C SER A 166 -6.34 21.58 -3.21
N GLY A 167 -7.38 20.88 -3.68
CA GLY A 167 -7.99 21.16 -4.98
C GLY A 167 -7.20 20.60 -6.16
N LEU A 168 -6.17 19.78 -5.91
CA LEU A 168 -5.25 19.30 -6.95
C LEU A 168 -5.98 18.45 -7.99
N VAL A 169 -6.84 17.53 -7.53
CA VAL A 169 -7.62 16.61 -8.37
C VAL A 169 -8.63 17.37 -9.22
N GLN A 170 -9.30 18.36 -8.63
CA GLN A 170 -10.35 19.15 -9.28
C GLN A 170 -9.77 20.12 -10.32
N ARG A 171 -8.52 20.56 -10.13
CA ARG A 171 -7.79 21.44 -11.06
C ARG A 171 -6.93 20.67 -12.07
N ALA A 172 -6.96 19.34 -12.05
CA ALA A 172 -6.09 18.51 -12.88
C ALA A 172 -6.26 18.79 -14.38
N GLY A 173 -7.50 18.98 -14.85
CA GLY A 173 -7.78 19.30 -16.26
C GLY A 173 -7.14 20.61 -16.75
N ASN A 174 -6.90 21.58 -15.86
CA ASN A 174 -6.30 22.86 -16.23
C ASN A 174 -4.76 22.89 -16.05
N ARG A 175 -4.18 21.86 -15.41
CA ARG A 175 -2.73 21.70 -15.20
C ARG A 175 -2.18 20.41 -15.82
N GLN A 176 -2.94 19.80 -16.73
CA GLN A 176 -2.67 18.46 -17.25
C GLN A 176 -1.28 18.31 -17.87
N ARG A 177 -0.72 19.38 -18.47
CA ARG A 177 0.68 19.40 -18.95
C ARG A 177 1.72 19.36 -17.83
N THR A 178 1.59 20.19 -16.80
CA THR A 178 2.56 20.24 -15.68
C THR A 178 2.47 18.98 -14.83
N LEU A 179 1.25 18.53 -14.60
CA LEU A 179 0.94 17.31 -13.90
C LEU A 179 1.45 16.10 -14.73
N GLY A 180 1.13 16.00 -16.02
CA GLY A 180 1.67 14.97 -16.92
C GLY A 180 3.21 14.93 -16.97
N SER A 181 3.88 16.09 -16.94
CA SER A 181 5.35 16.17 -16.86
C SER A 181 5.90 15.70 -15.51
N ALA A 182 5.28 16.09 -14.39
CA ALA A 182 5.67 15.61 -13.07
C ALA A 182 5.43 14.10 -12.92
N ALA A 183 4.33 13.61 -13.50
CA ALA A 183 3.99 12.20 -13.60
C ALA A 183 5.01 11.42 -14.41
N PHE A 184 5.40 11.95 -15.58
CA PHE A 184 6.40 11.36 -16.44
C PHE A 184 7.78 11.35 -15.78
N LEU A 185 8.17 12.42 -15.09
CA LEU A 185 9.43 12.49 -14.35
C LEU A 185 9.44 11.53 -13.14
N ALA A 186 8.36 11.47 -12.38
CA ALA A 186 8.21 10.52 -11.26
C ALA A 186 8.20 9.07 -11.76
N THR A 187 7.55 8.81 -12.90
CA THR A 187 7.53 7.50 -13.56
C THR A 187 8.91 7.14 -14.11
N GLY A 188 9.59 8.07 -14.75
CA GLY A 188 10.94 7.90 -15.29
C GLY A 188 11.97 7.66 -14.19
N ALA A 189 11.96 8.49 -13.14
CA ALA A 189 12.83 8.34 -11.98
C ALA A 189 12.56 7.01 -11.25
N GLY A 190 11.29 6.67 -11.01
CA GLY A 190 10.96 5.41 -10.36
C GLY A 190 11.30 4.19 -11.21
N THR A 191 11.11 4.27 -12.53
CA THR A 191 11.51 3.20 -13.47
C THR A 191 13.02 3.04 -13.50
N ALA A 192 13.78 4.14 -13.53
CA ALA A 192 15.24 4.12 -13.47
C ALA A 192 15.76 3.53 -12.15
N LEU A 193 15.16 3.89 -11.02
CA LEU A 193 15.48 3.34 -9.70
C LEU A 193 15.13 1.84 -9.60
N THR A 194 13.98 1.43 -10.12
CA THR A 194 13.59 0.00 -10.16
C THR A 194 14.46 -0.82 -11.12
N LEU A 195 14.84 -0.28 -12.28
CA LEU A 195 15.78 -0.96 -13.19
C LEU A 195 17.18 -1.05 -12.59
N ALA A 196 17.68 0.02 -11.98
CA ALA A 196 19.00 0.03 -11.34
C ALA A 196 19.12 -0.97 -10.18
N THR A 197 17.98 -1.31 -9.55
CA THR A 197 17.90 -2.33 -8.50
C THR A 197 17.65 -3.73 -9.06
N ALA A 198 16.85 -3.89 -10.12
CA ALA A 198 16.49 -5.18 -10.72
C ALA A 198 17.60 -5.79 -11.61
N THR A 199 18.32 -4.99 -12.40
CA THR A 199 19.42 -5.49 -13.26
C THR A 199 20.61 -6.00 -12.46
N ARG A 200 20.77 -5.55 -11.20
CA ARG A 200 21.89 -5.93 -10.33
C ARG A 200 21.71 -7.25 -9.59
N ASN A 201 20.47 -7.73 -9.39
CA ASN A 201 20.22 -9.08 -8.88
C ASN A 201 20.70 -10.18 -9.85
N TYR A 202 21.05 -9.81 -11.09
CA TYR A 202 21.54 -10.70 -12.13
C TYR A 202 23.01 -10.45 -12.54
N SER A 203 23.68 -9.37 -12.07
CA SER A 203 24.97 -8.92 -12.63
C SER A 203 26.21 -8.99 -11.71
N GLY A 204 26.06 -9.33 -10.42
CA GLY A 204 27.21 -9.61 -9.53
C GLY A 204 28.07 -8.40 -9.09
N TRP A 205 27.61 -7.16 -9.28
CA TRP A 205 28.34 -5.93 -8.87
C TRP A 205 28.22 -5.63 -7.35
N PRO A 206 29.17 -4.86 -6.75
CA PRO A 206 29.12 -4.52 -5.33
C PRO A 206 27.84 -3.76 -4.94
N SER A 207 27.28 -4.05 -3.76
CA SER A 207 26.05 -3.44 -3.26
C SER A 207 26.21 -1.92 -3.12
N LEU A 208 25.18 -1.14 -3.50
CA LEU A 208 25.10 0.30 -3.19
C LEU A 208 24.75 0.56 -1.70
N GLY A 209 24.82 -0.47 -0.86
CA GLY A 209 24.51 -0.42 0.56
C GLY A 209 23.10 0.10 0.82
N TRP A 210 22.98 1.07 1.71
CA TRP A 210 21.72 1.65 2.18
C TRP A 210 20.94 2.41 1.09
N VAL A 211 21.60 2.91 0.05
CA VAL A 211 20.94 3.67 -1.04
C VAL A 211 19.96 2.78 -1.81
N GLN A 212 20.29 1.49 -1.95
CA GLN A 212 19.48 0.52 -2.68
C GLN A 212 18.18 0.18 -1.94
N THR A 213 18.26 0.13 -0.61
CA THR A 213 17.15 -0.16 0.30
C THR A 213 16.09 0.94 0.28
N VAL A 214 16.48 2.19 0.01
CA VAL A 214 15.58 3.36 -0.09
C VAL A 214 15.11 3.59 -1.54
N ALA A 215 15.97 3.31 -2.52
CA ALA A 215 15.73 3.53 -3.93
C ALA A 215 14.50 2.78 -4.48
N ALA A 216 14.33 1.50 -4.16
CA ALA A 216 13.22 0.69 -4.68
C ALA A 216 11.84 1.11 -4.09
N PRO A 217 11.71 1.35 -2.77
CA PRO A 217 10.52 1.93 -2.17
C PRO A 217 10.14 3.31 -2.73
N VAL A 218 11.11 4.22 -2.84
CA VAL A 218 10.91 5.57 -3.41
C VAL A 218 10.47 5.49 -4.87
N GLY A 219 11.11 4.63 -5.66
CA GLY A 219 10.74 4.44 -7.06
C GLY A 219 9.30 3.95 -7.22
N THR A 220 8.86 3.04 -6.35
CA THR A 220 7.47 2.54 -6.33
C THR A 220 6.46 3.64 -6.02
N ILE A 221 6.75 4.50 -5.04
CA ILE A 221 5.89 5.64 -4.67
C ILE A 221 5.79 6.64 -5.83
N LEU A 222 6.93 7.04 -6.39
CA LEU A 222 6.99 8.01 -7.49
C LEU A 222 6.24 7.50 -8.74
N LEU A 223 6.37 6.21 -9.04
CA LEU A 223 5.69 5.58 -10.16
C LEU A 223 4.17 5.55 -10.01
N ALA A 224 3.66 5.37 -8.80
CA ALA A 224 2.23 5.36 -8.54
C ALA A 224 1.58 6.75 -8.62
N LEU A 225 2.36 7.81 -8.41
CA LEU A 225 1.91 9.19 -8.57
C LEU A 225 1.75 9.60 -10.03
N GLY A 226 2.41 8.90 -10.96
CA GLY A 226 2.34 9.21 -12.39
C GLY A 226 0.93 9.18 -12.98
N PRO A 227 0.24 8.03 -12.95
CA PRO A 227 -1.08 7.88 -13.57
C PRO A 227 -2.19 8.75 -12.99
N VAL A 228 -2.05 9.24 -11.75
CA VAL A 228 -3.07 10.07 -11.06
C VAL A 228 -3.11 11.49 -11.62
N VAL A 229 -2.01 11.87 -12.25
CA VAL A 229 -1.64 13.24 -12.52
C VAL A 229 -1.57 13.45 -14.06
N ALA A 230 -1.66 12.39 -14.87
CA ALA A 230 -1.77 12.44 -16.34
C ALA A 230 -3.24 12.51 -16.80
#